data_AF-Q06V74-F1
#
_entry.id   AF-Q06V74-F1
#
_cell.length_a   1.000
_cell.length_b   1.000
_cell.length_c   1.000
_cell.angle_alpha   90.00
_cell.angle_beta   90.00
_cell.angle_gamma   90.00
#
_symmetry.space_group_name_H-M   'P 1'
#
loop_
_entity.id
_entity.type
_entity.pdbx_description
1 polymer ?
#
loop_
_entity_poly.entity_id
_entity_poly.type
_entity_poly.pdbx_seq_one_letter_code
_entity_poly.pdbx_strand_id
1 'polypeptide(L)'
;EFALGVNNETYNGEADVISNASCTTNCLAPLARVINDEFTIIEGLMTTIHSYTATQKTVDGPSAKDWRGGRTAAQNIIPSSTGAAKAVGKVIPELNGKLTGMSMRVPTANVSVVDLTVRKGEF
;
A
#
# COMPACT_ATOMS: atom_id res chain seq x y z
N GLU A 1 -7.93 4.56 10.79
CA GLU A 1 -7.35 4.88 9.47
C GLU A 1 -8.51 5.15 8.53
N PHE A 2 -8.38 6.14 7.66
CA PHE A 2 -9.42 6.54 6.72
C PHE A 2 -8.83 6.66 5.33
N ALA A 3 -9.64 6.32 4.34
CA ALA A 3 -9.41 6.56 2.92
C ALA A 3 -10.66 7.22 2.32
N LEU A 4 -10.45 8.34 1.64
CA LEU A 4 -11.52 9.10 1.00
C LEU A 4 -12.16 8.27 -0.12
N GLY A 5 -13.50 8.27 -0.17
CA GLY A 5 -14.28 7.47 -1.11
C GLY A 5 -14.37 5.98 -0.76
N VAL A 6 -13.86 5.56 0.41
CA VAL A 6 -13.91 4.17 0.88
C VAL A 6 -14.59 4.04 2.23
N ASN A 7 -14.12 4.76 3.26
CA ASN A 7 -14.68 4.68 4.61
C ASN A 7 -14.71 6.03 5.35
N ASN A 8 -14.48 7.15 4.66
CA ASN A 8 -14.48 8.47 5.30
C ASN A 8 -15.82 8.83 5.95
N GLU A 9 -16.93 8.29 5.45
CA GLU A 9 -18.26 8.50 6.02
C GLU A 9 -18.48 7.79 7.36
N THR A 10 -17.63 6.81 7.70
CA THR A 10 -17.74 6.10 8.98
C THR A 10 -17.10 6.86 10.14
N TYR A 11 -16.54 8.06 9.89
CA TYR A 11 -16.02 8.90 10.95
C TYR A 11 -17.18 9.53 11.74
N ASN A 12 -17.26 9.22 13.03
CA ASN A 12 -18.32 9.67 13.92
C ASN A 12 -17.98 10.96 14.70
N GLY A 13 -16.82 11.57 14.45
CA GLY A 13 -16.37 12.78 15.15
C GLY A 13 -15.75 12.55 16.54
N GLU A 14 -15.70 11.31 17.04
CA GLU A 14 -15.22 11.04 18.40
C GLU A 14 -13.70 10.88 18.50
N ALA A 15 -13.04 10.47 17.41
CA ALA A 15 -11.59 10.29 17.44
C ALA A 15 -10.86 11.62 17.25
N ASP A 16 -10.10 12.04 18.26
CA ASP A 16 -9.26 13.24 18.26
C ASP A 16 -8.05 13.12 17.32
N VAL A 17 -7.58 11.89 17.10
CA VAL A 17 -6.41 11.60 16.25
C VAL A 17 -6.79 10.58 15.20
N ILE A 18 -6.68 10.99 13.94
CA ILE A 18 -6.98 10.16 12.77
C ILE A 18 -5.76 10.05 11.86
N SER A 19 -5.77 9.03 10.99
CA SER A 19 -4.74 8.80 9.98
C SER A 19 -5.38 8.70 8.61
N ASN A 20 -4.91 9.50 7.66
CA ASN A 20 -5.30 9.46 6.24
C ASN A 20 -4.62 8.32 5.46
N ALA A 21 -4.16 7.29 6.18
CA ALA A 21 -3.40 6.17 5.64
C ALA A 21 -2.16 6.60 4.83
N SER A 22 -1.65 5.71 3.98
CA SER A 22 -0.50 5.97 3.10
C SER A 22 -0.95 6.27 1.66
N CYS A 23 -0.06 6.81 0.82
CA CYS A 23 -0.32 6.98 -0.61
C CYS A 23 -0.68 5.65 -1.30
N THR A 24 0.02 4.57 -0.99
CA THR A 24 -0.28 3.24 -1.54
C THR A 24 -1.62 2.69 -1.02
N THR A 25 -1.97 2.93 0.26
CA THR A 25 -3.28 2.51 0.79
C THR A 25 -4.42 3.25 0.09
N ASN A 26 -4.28 4.56 -0.11
CA ASN A 26 -5.29 5.36 -0.83
C ASN A 26 -5.40 4.98 -2.32
N CYS A 27 -4.34 4.46 -2.93
CA CYS A 27 -4.40 3.92 -4.28
C CYS A 27 -5.06 2.53 -4.32
N LEU A 28 -4.71 1.64 -3.39
CA LEU A 28 -5.19 0.25 -3.38
C LEU A 28 -6.64 0.12 -2.88
N ALA A 29 -7.04 0.91 -1.86
CA ALA A 29 -8.33 0.73 -1.20
C ALA A 29 -9.54 0.91 -2.13
N PRO A 30 -9.62 1.94 -3.01
CA PRO A 30 -10.73 2.08 -3.95
C PRO A 30 -10.82 0.92 -4.95
N LEU A 31 -9.68 0.45 -5.47
CA LEU A 31 -9.62 -0.71 -6.36
C LEU A 31 -10.13 -1.97 -5.65
N ALA A 32 -9.62 -2.23 -4.45
CA ALA A 32 -10.02 -3.38 -3.65
C ALA A 32 -11.50 -3.33 -3.27
N ARG A 33 -12.05 -2.14 -2.97
CA ARG A 33 -13.47 -1.94 -2.67
C ARG A 33 -14.35 -2.34 -3.85
N VAL A 34 -14.13 -1.74 -5.02
CA VAL A 34 -14.93 -2.02 -6.22
C VAL A 34 -14.86 -3.49 -6.60
N ILE A 35 -13.66 -4.09 -6.59
CA ILE A 35 -13.51 -5.50 -6.95
C ILE A 35 -14.18 -6.42 -5.92
N ASN A 36 -14.09 -6.09 -4.62
CA ASN A 36 -14.73 -6.90 -3.58
C ASN A 36 -16.25 -6.81 -3.63
N ASP A 37 -16.79 -5.62 -3.82
CA ASP A 37 -18.23 -5.38 -3.86
C ASP A 37 -18.87 -6.13 -5.06
N GLU A 38 -18.19 -6.19 -6.21
CA GLU A 38 -18.70 -6.85 -7.41
C GLU A 38 -18.38 -8.36 -7.49
N PHE A 39 -17.20 -8.78 -7.06
CA PHE A 39 -16.69 -10.13 -7.33
C PHE A 39 -16.28 -10.93 -6.09
N THR A 40 -16.34 -10.32 -4.90
CA THR A 40 -15.83 -10.87 -3.63
C THR A 40 -14.38 -11.33 -3.72
N ILE A 41 -13.48 -10.64 -3.01
CA ILE A 41 -12.07 -11.07 -2.96
C ILE A 41 -11.93 -12.20 -1.92
N ILE A 42 -11.35 -13.32 -2.35
CA ILE A 42 -11.00 -14.45 -1.48
C ILE A 42 -9.62 -14.24 -0.87
N GLU A 43 -8.63 -13.91 -1.70
CA GLU A 43 -7.27 -13.55 -1.29
C GLU A 43 -6.60 -12.72 -2.40
N GLY A 44 -5.56 -11.98 -2.04
CA GLY A 44 -4.82 -11.17 -3.01
C GLY A 44 -3.42 -10.80 -2.57
N LEU A 45 -2.56 -10.62 -3.57
CA LEU A 45 -1.21 -10.13 -3.43
C LEU A 45 -1.06 -8.83 -4.21
N MET A 46 -0.42 -7.85 -3.59
CA MET A 46 -0.14 -6.56 -4.21
C MET A 46 1.37 -6.31 -4.28
N THR A 47 1.82 -5.82 -5.42
CA THR A 47 3.13 -5.20 -5.57
C THR A 47 2.94 -3.75 -5.95
N THR A 48 3.59 -2.82 -5.23
CA THR A 48 3.67 -1.43 -5.71
C THR A 48 5.04 -1.15 -6.30
N ILE A 49 5.08 -0.78 -7.57
CA ILE A 49 6.28 -0.19 -8.18
C ILE A 49 6.26 1.28 -7.80
N HIS A 50 7.15 1.65 -6.89
CA HIS A 50 7.08 2.92 -6.18
C HIS A 50 8.29 3.78 -6.52
N SER A 51 8.08 5.06 -6.79
CA SER A 51 9.21 6.02 -6.89
C SER A 51 10.01 6.08 -5.59
N TYR A 52 11.33 6.32 -5.64
CA TYR A 52 12.07 6.53 -4.39
C TYR A 52 11.58 7.80 -3.67
N THR A 53 11.77 7.88 -2.36
CA THR A 53 11.33 9.02 -1.54
C THR A 53 12.52 9.63 -0.79
N ALA A 54 12.26 10.64 0.05
CA ALA A 54 13.29 11.30 0.84
C ALA A 54 13.97 10.38 1.88
N THR A 55 13.41 9.20 2.17
CA THR A 55 13.98 8.27 3.15
C THR A 55 15.16 7.45 2.61
N GLN A 56 15.24 7.30 1.29
CA GLN A 56 16.26 6.53 0.59
C GLN A 56 17.51 7.39 0.36
N LYS A 57 18.64 6.74 0.05
CA LYS A 57 19.94 7.41 0.01
C LYS A 57 20.38 7.73 -1.42
N THR A 58 21.05 8.87 -1.58
CA THR A 58 21.65 9.30 -2.86
C THR A 58 22.84 8.44 -3.25
N VAL A 59 23.55 7.89 -2.26
CA VAL A 59 24.64 6.92 -2.39
C VAL A 59 24.48 5.85 -1.30
N ASP A 60 25.13 4.70 -1.46
CA ASP A 60 25.12 3.64 -0.44
C ASP A 60 25.51 4.19 0.95
N GLY A 61 24.68 3.92 1.96
CA GLY A 61 24.91 4.41 3.32
C GLY A 61 24.13 3.65 4.39
N PRO A 62 24.42 3.92 5.68
CA PRO A 62 23.80 3.20 6.79
C PRO A 62 22.28 3.36 6.82
N SER A 63 21.57 2.24 6.97
CA SER A 63 20.12 2.20 7.18
C SER A 63 19.77 1.01 8.08
N ALA A 64 19.92 1.19 9.39
CA ALA A 64 19.86 0.10 10.37
C ALA A 64 18.54 -0.68 10.36
N LYS A 65 17.42 -0.01 10.04
CA LYS A 65 16.07 -0.61 10.03
C LYS A 65 15.65 -1.16 8.67
N ASP A 66 16.33 -0.78 7.59
CA ASP A 66 16.04 -1.19 6.21
C ASP A 66 17.34 -1.21 5.41
N TRP A 67 18.08 -2.32 5.48
CA TRP A 67 19.39 -2.45 4.84
C TRP A 67 19.31 -2.25 3.32
N ARG A 68 18.23 -2.71 2.68
CA ARG A 68 18.00 -2.54 1.25
C ARG A 68 17.76 -1.07 0.91
N GLY A 69 16.99 -0.36 1.74
CA GLY A 69 16.76 1.09 1.60
C GLY A 69 17.99 1.97 1.80
N GLY A 70 19.08 1.43 2.34
CA GLY A 70 20.37 2.12 2.44
C GLY A 70 21.15 2.20 1.13
N ARG A 71 20.73 1.45 0.10
CA ARG A 71 21.40 1.44 -1.21
C ARG A 71 21.04 2.67 -2.05
N THR A 72 21.92 3.05 -2.98
CA THR A 72 21.72 4.16 -3.92
C THR A 72 20.37 4.07 -4.64
N ALA A 73 19.45 4.98 -4.34
CA ALA A 73 18.06 4.89 -4.78
C ALA A 73 17.88 5.04 -6.29
N ALA A 74 18.60 5.99 -6.90
CA ALA A 74 18.46 6.34 -8.31
C ALA A 74 19.16 5.36 -9.29
N GLN A 75 19.73 4.27 -8.79
CA GLN A 75 20.47 3.29 -9.60
C GLN A 75 20.10 1.84 -9.28
N ASN A 76 19.08 1.62 -8.45
CA ASN A 76 18.68 0.28 -8.02
C ASN A 76 17.16 0.09 -8.09
N ILE A 77 16.77 -1.16 -8.27
CA ILE A 77 15.43 -1.64 -7.91
C ILE A 77 15.55 -2.19 -6.49
N ILE A 78 14.88 -1.55 -5.52
CA ILE A 78 15.05 -1.84 -4.09
C ILE A 78 13.76 -2.47 -3.55
N PRO A 79 13.72 -3.79 -3.28
CA PRO A 79 12.59 -4.43 -2.66
C PRO A 79 12.41 -3.96 -1.21
N SER A 80 11.18 -3.69 -0.80
CA SER A 80 10.82 -3.23 0.53
C SER A 80 9.50 -3.85 0.98
N SER A 81 9.32 -4.03 2.29
CA SER A 81 8.01 -4.38 2.83
C SER A 81 7.08 -3.17 2.80
N THR A 82 5.76 -3.42 2.77
CA THR A 82 4.76 -2.35 2.88
C THR A 82 3.60 -2.81 3.75
N GLY A 83 3.07 -1.88 4.55
CA GLY A 83 1.87 -2.11 5.35
C GLY A 83 0.58 -1.84 4.57
N ALA A 84 0.65 -1.36 3.33
CA ALA A 84 -0.51 -0.83 2.62
C ALA A 84 -1.63 -1.86 2.41
N ALA A 85 -1.29 -3.08 1.96
CA ALA A 85 -2.28 -4.15 1.77
C ALA A 85 -2.92 -4.59 3.11
N LYS A 86 -2.15 -4.63 4.20
CA LYS A 86 -2.69 -4.91 5.54
C LYS A 86 -3.58 -3.78 6.05
N ALA A 87 -3.23 -2.52 5.75
CA ALA A 87 -4.02 -1.34 6.08
C ALA A 87 -5.37 -1.31 5.35
N VAL A 88 -5.46 -1.92 4.16
CA VAL A 88 -6.76 -2.10 3.48
C VAL A 88 -7.74 -2.87 4.36
N GLY A 89 -7.29 -3.88 5.10
CA GLY A 89 -8.13 -4.61 6.06
C GLY A 89 -8.71 -3.75 7.19
N LYS A 90 -8.12 -2.58 7.48
CA LYS A 90 -8.65 -1.63 8.46
C LYS A 90 -9.69 -0.67 7.86
N VAL A 91 -9.55 -0.31 6.59
CA VAL A 91 -10.50 0.57 5.89
C VAL A 91 -11.65 -0.21 5.24
N ILE A 92 -11.44 -1.48 4.91
CA ILE A 92 -12.43 -2.42 4.38
C ILE A 92 -12.35 -3.70 5.23
N PRO A 93 -13.11 -3.79 6.34
CA PRO A 93 -12.99 -4.88 7.31
C PRO A 93 -13.16 -6.29 6.72
N GLU A 94 -13.97 -6.45 5.68
CA GLU A 94 -14.21 -7.72 4.96
C GLU A 94 -12.96 -8.28 4.26
N LEU A 95 -11.96 -7.42 4.02
CA LEU A 95 -10.68 -7.76 3.41
C LEU A 95 -9.57 -7.98 4.44
N ASN A 96 -9.87 -7.91 5.73
CA ASN A 96 -8.89 -8.11 6.78
C ASN A 96 -8.30 -9.52 6.72
N GLY A 97 -6.97 -9.61 6.67
CA GLY A 97 -6.24 -10.87 6.53
C GLY A 97 -6.20 -11.46 5.11
N LYS A 98 -6.95 -10.92 4.15
CA LYS A 98 -7.02 -11.44 2.77
C LYS A 98 -5.96 -10.84 1.83
N LEU A 99 -5.45 -9.66 2.16
CA LEU A 99 -4.49 -8.91 1.33
C LEU A 99 -3.15 -8.74 2.04
N THR A 100 -2.07 -9.03 1.31
CA THR A 100 -0.70 -8.67 1.70
C THR A 100 0.10 -8.24 0.47
N GLY A 101 1.31 -7.73 0.65
CA GLY A 101 2.08 -7.23 -0.47
C GLY A 101 3.48 -6.73 -0.16
N MET A 102 4.16 -6.28 -1.20
CA MET A 102 5.49 -5.68 -1.13
C MET A 102 5.58 -4.42 -2.00
N SER A 103 6.72 -3.73 -1.90
CA SER A 103 7.07 -2.60 -2.76
C SER A 103 8.38 -2.86 -3.47
N MET A 104 8.47 -2.43 -4.73
CA MET A 104 9.70 -2.30 -5.49
C MET A 104 9.96 -0.82 -5.69
N ARG A 105 10.96 -0.27 -4.99
CA ARG A 105 11.35 1.14 -5.16
C ARG A 105 12.24 1.26 -6.40
N VAL A 106 11.90 2.15 -7.32
CA VAL A 106 12.58 2.27 -8.63
C VAL A 106 13.10 3.69 -8.91
N PRO A 107 14.06 3.87 -9.84
CA PRO A 107 14.69 5.16 -10.18
C PRO A 107 13.79 6.17 -10.90
N THR A 108 12.66 6.52 -10.29
CA THR A 108 11.75 7.57 -10.75
C THR A 108 11.52 8.57 -9.63
N ALA A 109 11.44 9.85 -9.97
CA ALA A 109 11.38 10.93 -8.97
C ALA A 109 10.00 11.07 -8.31
N ASN A 110 8.93 10.70 -9.01
CA ASN A 110 7.56 10.73 -8.51
C ASN A 110 6.68 9.81 -9.37
N VAL A 111 5.44 9.57 -8.91
CA VAL A 111 4.46 8.64 -9.47
C VAL A 111 4.81 7.18 -9.18
N SER A 112 3.79 6.41 -8.86
CA SER A 112 3.89 4.99 -8.50
C SER A 112 2.69 4.26 -9.08
N VAL A 113 2.77 2.94 -9.16
CA VAL A 113 1.67 2.08 -9.61
C VAL A 113 1.45 0.95 -8.62
N VAL A 114 0.20 0.53 -8.51
CA VAL A 114 -0.22 -0.67 -7.78
C VAL A 114 -0.52 -1.75 -8.81
N ASP A 115 0.11 -2.89 -8.64
CA ASP A 115 -0.20 -4.16 -9.31
C ASP A 115 -0.91 -5.06 -8.29
N LEU A 116 -2.19 -5.31 -8.52
CA LEU A 116 -3.05 -6.10 -7.63
C LEU A 116 -3.48 -7.39 -8.36
N THR A 117 -3.01 -8.53 -7.85
CA THR A 117 -3.47 -9.85 -8.29
C THR A 117 -4.39 -10.44 -7.23
N VAL A 118 -5.60 -10.83 -7.63
CA VAL A 118 -6.63 -11.36 -6.70
C VAL A 118 -7.24 -12.66 -7.22
N ARG A 119 -7.63 -13.52 -6.29
CA ARG A 119 -8.57 -14.62 -6.55
C ARG A 119 -9.97 -14.18 -6.14
N LYS A 120 -10.89 -14.18 -7.11
CA LYS A 120 -12.30 -13.87 -6.91
C LYS A 120 -13.10 -15.08 -6.41
N GLY A 121 -14.28 -14.85 -5.85
CA GLY A 121 -15.24 -15.90 -5.51
C GLY A 121 -15.78 -16.63 -6.76
N GLU A 122 -16.29 -17.84 -6.54
CA GLU A 122 -17.13 -18.55 -7.51
C GLU A 122 -18.58 -18.03 -7.41
N PHE A 123 -19.30 -18.08 -8.54
CA PHE A 123 -20.71 -17.66 -8.64
C PHE A 123 -21.65 -18.80 -8.21
#